data_AF-A0A939K7P9-F1
#
_entry.id   AF-A0A939K7P9-F1
#
_cell.length_a   1.000
_cell.length_b   1.000
_cell.length_c   1.000
_cell.angle_alpha   90.00
_cell.angle_beta   90.00
_cell.angle_gamma   90.00
#
_symmetry.space_group_name_H-M   'P 1'
#
loop_
_entity.id
_entity.type
_entity.pdbx_description
1 polymer ?
#
loop_
_entity_poly.entity_id
_entity_poly.type
_entity_poly.pdbx_seq_one_letter_code
_entity_poly.pdbx_strand_id
1 'polypeptide(L)'
;MDNTPITLYRQGNANSPRMDNVRPNKDIACYDKDGQVWVMTTLADGESTGGISTFANPGYGKNWWQLQAGTKIPEQLELVNDYDNHWLWKPIQDMPLEDYKKALQQIGTYFSKVNE
;
A
#
# COMPACT_ATOMS: atom_id res chain seq x y z
N MET A 1 4.86 -12.56 12.73
CA MET A 1 4.05 -12.33 11.52
C MET A 1 2.93 -11.44 11.96
N ASP A 2 2.91 -10.23 11.42
CA ASP A 2 2.01 -9.18 11.91
C ASP A 2 0.69 -9.22 11.14
N ASN A 3 -0.37 -8.78 11.81
CA ASN A 3 -1.70 -8.67 11.24
C ASN A 3 -2.12 -7.20 11.24
N THR A 4 -3.03 -6.83 10.32
CA THR A 4 -3.59 -5.47 10.30
C THR A 4 -4.25 -5.16 11.65
N PRO A 5 -3.91 -4.05 12.32
CA PRO A 5 -4.46 -3.75 13.64
C PRO A 5 -5.89 -3.21 13.56
N ILE A 6 -6.28 -2.67 12.41
CA ILE A 6 -7.59 -2.07 12.16
C ILE A 6 -8.13 -2.50 10.81
N THR A 7 -9.43 -2.26 10.61
CA THR A 7 -10.05 -2.30 9.29
C THR A 7 -9.53 -1.12 8.48
N LEU A 8 -9.17 -1.37 7.22
CA LEU A 8 -8.62 -0.38 6.32
C LEU A 8 -9.49 -0.22 5.09
N TYR A 9 -9.48 0.97 4.52
CA TYR A 9 -10.25 1.34 3.36
C TYR A 9 -9.36 1.93 2.27
N ARG A 10 -9.68 1.68 1.01
CA ARG A 10 -9.03 2.31 -0.14
C ARG A 10 -10.03 2.58 -1.23
N GLN A 11 -9.95 3.77 -1.82
CA GLN A 11 -10.67 4.04 -3.05
C GLN A 11 -9.92 3.42 -4.24
N GLY A 12 -10.64 2.60 -5.00
CA GLY A 12 -10.13 1.91 -6.17
C GLY A 12 -10.91 2.26 -7.42
N ASN A 13 -11.12 1.26 -8.26
CA ASN A 13 -12.05 1.33 -9.39
C ASN A 13 -13.16 0.29 -9.23
N ALA A 14 -13.97 0.10 -10.28
CA ALA A 14 -15.09 -0.82 -10.25
C ALA A 14 -14.71 -2.27 -9.89
N ASN A 15 -13.46 -2.67 -10.14
CA ASN A 15 -13.01 -4.07 -10.14
C ASN A 15 -11.84 -4.35 -9.19
N SER A 16 -11.18 -3.34 -8.60
CA SER A 16 -10.03 -3.54 -7.73
C SER A 16 -9.76 -2.35 -6.80
N PRO A 17 -9.18 -2.57 -5.59
CA PRO A 17 -8.64 -1.51 -4.74
C PRO A 17 -7.39 -0.83 -5.33
N ARG A 18 -6.81 -1.36 -6.41
CA ARG A 18 -5.58 -0.86 -7.05
C ARG A 18 -4.41 -0.72 -6.06
N MET A 19 -4.21 -1.74 -5.24
CA MET A 19 -3.09 -1.78 -4.30
C MET A 19 -1.74 -1.77 -5.02
N ASP A 20 -1.63 -2.45 -6.16
CA ASP A 20 -0.44 -2.58 -7.01
C ASP A 20 -0.18 -1.38 -7.93
N ASN A 21 -1.06 -0.38 -7.94
CA ASN A 21 -0.91 0.83 -8.75
C ASN A 21 0.05 1.85 -8.10
N VAL A 22 1.29 1.42 -7.91
CA VAL A 22 2.39 2.22 -7.36
C VAL A 22 2.85 3.25 -8.40
N ARG A 23 2.93 4.52 -7.99
CA ARG A 23 3.46 5.63 -8.80
C ARG A 23 4.89 5.96 -8.32
N PRO A 24 5.93 5.56 -9.08
CA PRO A 24 7.32 5.86 -8.75
C PRO A 24 7.55 7.36 -8.47
N ASN A 25 8.33 7.66 -7.43
CA ASN A 25 8.69 9.00 -6.98
C ASN A 25 7.51 9.90 -6.56
N LYS A 26 6.30 9.32 -6.41
CA LYS A 26 5.13 10.00 -5.86
C LYS A 26 4.60 9.28 -4.63
N ASP A 27 4.37 7.97 -4.77
CA ASP A 27 3.92 7.14 -3.64
C ASP A 27 5.11 6.66 -2.82
N ILE A 28 6.25 6.40 -3.47
CA ILE A 28 7.47 5.88 -2.85
C ILE A 28 8.69 6.29 -3.67
N ALA A 29 9.84 6.50 -3.05
CA ALA A 29 11.08 6.76 -3.78
C ALA A 29 11.50 5.53 -4.58
N CYS A 30 12.03 5.80 -5.77
CA CYS A 30 12.60 4.79 -6.65
C CYS A 30 13.99 5.20 -7.13
N TYR A 31 14.81 4.19 -7.41
CA TYR A 31 16.10 4.37 -8.07
C TYR A 31 16.33 3.26 -9.10
N ASP A 32 17.19 3.54 -10.09
CA ASP A 32 17.66 2.51 -11.02
C ASP A 32 18.86 1.77 -10.41
N LYS A 33 18.82 0.44 -10.51
CA LYS A 33 19.94 -0.43 -10.17
C LYS A 33 20.07 -1.46 -11.29
N ASP A 34 21.13 -1.32 -12.07
CA ASP A 34 21.45 -2.20 -13.20
C ASP A 34 20.30 -2.33 -14.23
N GLY A 35 19.61 -1.23 -14.53
CA GLY A 35 18.49 -1.20 -15.48
C GLY A 35 17.16 -1.74 -14.93
N GLN A 36 17.09 -2.01 -13.62
CA GLN A 36 15.88 -2.39 -12.92
C GLN A 36 15.46 -1.27 -11.96
N VAL A 37 14.16 -0.97 -11.90
CA VAL A 37 13.62 -0.02 -10.94
C VAL A 37 13.46 -0.69 -9.57
N TRP A 38 14.08 -0.10 -8.56
CA TRP A 38 13.96 -0.48 -7.16
C TRP A 38 13.15 0.57 -6.40
N VAL A 39 12.41 0.14 -5.38
CA VAL A 39 11.73 1.01 -4.43
C VAL A 39 12.53 1.08 -3.14
N MET A 40 12.59 2.26 -2.54
CA MET A 40 13.17 2.47 -1.21
C MET A 40 12.09 2.26 -0.13
N THR A 41 12.50 2.33 1.13
CA THR A 41 11.56 2.34 2.28
C THR A 41 10.99 3.73 2.61
N THR A 42 11.44 4.78 1.92
CA THR A 42 11.09 6.20 2.16
C THR A 42 10.57 6.91 0.90
N LEU A 43 10.20 8.18 1.03
CA LEU A 43 10.05 9.13 -0.07
C LEU A 43 11.42 9.67 -0.52
N ALA A 44 11.39 10.52 -1.55
CA ALA A 44 12.59 11.02 -2.24
C ALA A 44 13.45 11.97 -1.38
N ASP A 45 12.90 12.46 -0.26
CA ASP A 45 13.66 13.20 0.75
C ASP A 45 14.57 12.30 1.61
N GLY A 46 14.40 10.97 1.52
CA GLY A 46 15.17 10.00 2.29
C GLY A 46 14.74 9.83 3.75
N GLU A 47 13.69 10.55 4.19
CA GLU A 47 13.26 10.58 5.59
C GLU A 47 11.78 10.25 5.75
N SER A 48 10.92 10.83 4.90
CA SER A 48 9.48 10.65 5.01
C SER A 48 9.08 9.24 4.61
N THR A 49 8.09 8.68 5.30
CA THR A 49 7.56 7.36 4.95
C THR A 49 6.78 7.44 3.64
N GLY A 50 7.15 6.60 2.67
CA GLY A 50 6.40 6.40 1.43
C GLY A 50 5.57 5.12 1.51
N GLY A 51 4.62 4.96 0.59
CA GLY A 51 3.83 3.75 0.49
C GLY A 51 2.51 3.94 -0.25
N ILE A 52 1.78 2.84 -0.38
CA ILE A 52 0.41 2.85 -0.88
C ILE A 52 -0.55 3.21 0.24
N SER A 53 -1.33 4.27 0.04
CA SER A 53 -2.31 4.75 1.02
C SER A 53 -3.52 3.84 1.21
N THR A 54 -3.88 3.65 2.46
CA THR A 54 -5.17 3.18 2.97
C THR A 54 -5.64 4.09 4.09
N PHE A 55 -6.89 3.93 4.51
CA PHE A 55 -7.53 4.82 5.46
C PHE A 55 -8.29 4.04 6.54
N ALA A 56 -8.36 4.55 7.78
CA ALA A 56 -9.17 3.94 8.83
C ALA A 56 -10.69 4.09 8.59
N ASN A 57 -11.09 5.08 7.80
CA ASN A 57 -12.46 5.35 7.39
C ASN A 57 -12.54 5.66 5.89
N PRO A 58 -13.60 5.23 5.18
CA PRO A 58 -13.84 5.65 3.82
C PRO A 58 -14.25 7.13 3.77
N GLY A 59 -13.78 7.84 2.75
CA GLY A 59 -14.20 9.21 2.45
C GLY A 59 -15.41 9.29 1.52
N TYR A 60 -15.64 10.46 0.93
CA TYR A 60 -16.68 10.65 -0.08
C TYR A 60 -16.38 9.91 -1.39
N GLY A 61 -17.43 9.57 -2.13
CA GLY A 61 -17.34 8.96 -3.46
C GLY A 61 -17.59 7.47 -3.48
N LYS A 62 -17.36 6.87 -4.64
CA LYS A 62 -17.66 5.46 -4.95
C LYS A 62 -16.43 4.59 -5.08
N ASN A 63 -16.64 3.28 -5.24
CA ASN A 63 -15.60 2.26 -5.39
C ASN A 63 -14.64 2.22 -4.21
N TRP A 64 -15.18 2.31 -3.01
CA TRP A 64 -14.45 2.01 -1.78
C TRP A 64 -14.34 0.50 -1.61
N TRP A 65 -13.17 0.09 -1.16
CA TRP A 65 -12.81 -1.28 -0.84
C TRP A 65 -12.35 -1.36 0.61
N GLN A 66 -12.69 -2.43 1.30
CA GLN A 66 -12.41 -2.66 2.71
C GLN A 66 -11.52 -3.89 2.89
N LEU A 67 -10.52 -3.78 3.75
CA LEU A 67 -9.72 -4.88 4.27
C LEU A 67 -10.02 -5.05 5.75
N GLN A 68 -10.38 -6.25 6.18
CA GLN A 68 -10.70 -6.52 7.58
C GLN A 68 -9.46 -6.40 8.47
N ALA A 69 -9.66 -5.93 9.70
CA ALA A 69 -8.67 -6.07 10.77
C ALA A 69 -8.28 -7.55 10.97
N GLY A 70 -7.08 -7.80 11.46
CA GLY A 70 -6.56 -9.15 11.68
C GLY A 70 -6.09 -9.85 10.40
N THR A 71 -6.09 -9.18 9.25
CA THR A 71 -5.57 -9.76 7.99
C THR A 71 -4.05 -9.85 8.07
N LYS A 72 -3.50 -11.00 7.69
CA LYS A 72 -2.06 -11.24 7.68
C LYS A 72 -1.34 -10.29 6.71
N ILE A 73 -0.31 -9.61 7.20
CA ILE A 73 0.54 -8.74 6.40
C ILE A 73 1.58 -9.59 5.65
N PRO A 74 1.77 -9.42 4.33
CA PRO A 74 2.84 -10.07 3.57
C PRO A 74 4.21 -9.73 4.15
N GLU A 75 5.14 -10.70 4.18
CA GLU A 75 6.46 -10.53 4.83
C GLU A 75 7.33 -9.43 4.21
N GLN A 76 7.05 -9.05 2.96
CA GLN A 76 7.76 -7.98 2.26
C GLN A 76 7.24 -6.58 2.63
N LEU A 77 6.12 -6.48 3.34
CA LEU A 77 5.42 -5.24 3.62
C LEU A 77 5.36 -4.94 5.11
N GLU A 78 5.35 -3.65 5.41
CA GLU A 78 5.01 -3.07 6.70
C GLU A 78 3.80 -2.15 6.51
N LEU A 79 2.95 -2.10 7.53
CA LEU A 79 1.81 -1.19 7.59
C LEU A 79 2.09 -0.13 8.67
N VAL A 80 2.19 1.12 8.25
CA VAL A 80 2.52 2.26 9.12
C VAL A 80 1.32 3.20 9.20
N ASN A 81 0.95 3.63 10.41
CA ASN A 81 0.10 4.81 10.56
C ASN A 81 1.00 6.04 10.52
N ASP A 82 0.95 6.81 9.43
CA ASP A 82 1.75 8.02 9.30
C ASP A 82 1.07 9.21 9.99
N TYR A 83 -0.26 9.34 9.88
CA TYR A 83 -1.04 10.29 10.68
C TYR A 83 -2.54 9.95 10.71
N ASP A 84 -3.15 10.04 11.90
CA ASP A 84 -4.60 9.99 12.12
C ASP A 84 -5.30 8.84 11.35
N ASN A 85 -6.07 9.20 10.32
CA ASN A 85 -6.84 8.28 9.48
C ASN A 85 -6.02 7.66 8.34
N HIS A 86 -4.78 8.07 8.11
CA HIS A 86 -3.96 7.66 6.96
C HIS A 86 -2.96 6.56 7.35
N TRP A 87 -2.86 5.55 6.49
CA TRP A 87 -2.05 4.37 6.71
C TRP A 87 -1.32 3.98 5.43
N LEU A 88 -0.03 3.73 5.52
CA LEU A 88 0.86 3.44 4.40
C LEU A 88 1.28 1.98 4.42
N TRP A 89 1.10 1.31 3.29
CA TRP A 89 1.76 0.04 2.99
C TRP A 89 3.11 0.34 2.36
N LYS A 90 4.20 -0.02 3.01
CA LYS A 90 5.58 0.22 2.55
C LYS A 90 6.36 -1.09 2.47
N PRO A 91 7.43 -1.18 1.66
CA PRO A 91 8.33 -2.32 1.73
C PRO A 91 9.16 -2.27 3.02
N ILE A 92 9.53 -3.43 3.57
CA ILE A 92 10.38 -3.53 4.77
C ILE A 92 11.86 -3.21 4.50
N GLN A 93 12.28 -3.33 3.23
CA GLN A 93 13.63 -3.08 2.75
C GLN A 93 13.57 -2.71 1.27
N ASP A 94 14.65 -2.12 0.76
CA ASP A 94 14.75 -1.82 -0.67
C ASP A 94 14.58 -3.10 -1.51
N MET A 95 13.72 -3.04 -2.52
CA MET A 95 13.37 -4.20 -3.32
C MET A 95 12.98 -3.79 -4.75
N PRO A 96 13.00 -4.72 -5.73
CA PRO A 96 12.47 -4.44 -7.06
C PRO A 96 11.02 -3.95 -7.01
N LEU A 97 10.69 -2.92 -7.80
CA LEU A 97 9.34 -2.37 -7.89
C LEU A 97 8.29 -3.45 -8.20
N GLU A 98 8.64 -4.42 -9.04
CA GLU A 98 7.74 -5.51 -9.40
C GLU A 98 7.46 -6.48 -8.24
N ASP A 99 8.44 -6.71 -7.37
CA ASP A 99 8.23 -7.55 -6.19
C ASP A 99 7.39 -6.83 -5.13
N TYR A 100 7.57 -5.51 -4.99
CA TYR A 100 6.70 -4.68 -4.17
C TYR A 100 5.25 -4.68 -4.67
N LYS A 101 5.04 -4.52 -5.98
CA LYS A 101 3.70 -4.62 -6.59
C LYS A 101 3.07 -5.99 -6.39
N LYS A 102 3.82 -7.09 -6.50
CA LYS A 102 3.31 -8.44 -6.22
C LYS A 102 2.84 -8.58 -4.78
N ALA A 103 3.61 -8.10 -3.81
CA ALA A 103 3.22 -8.13 -2.40
C ALA A 103 1.95 -7.30 -2.15
N LEU A 104 1.84 -6.13 -2.77
CA LEU A 104 0.65 -5.29 -2.73
C LEU A 104 -0.56 -5.96 -3.40
N GLN A 105 -0.35 -6.67 -4.51
CA GLN A 105 -1.40 -7.44 -5.18
C GLN A 105 -1.91 -8.57 -4.28
N GLN A 106 -1.02 -9.28 -3.58
CA GLN A 106 -1.40 -10.33 -2.64
C GLN A 106 -2.33 -9.81 -1.55
N ILE A 107 -1.96 -8.73 -0.85
CA ILE A 107 -2.85 -8.14 0.17
C ILE A 107 -4.12 -7.56 -0.46
N GLY A 108 -4.03 -7.03 -1.67
CA GLY A 108 -5.16 -6.53 -2.46
C GLY A 108 -6.26 -7.57 -2.71
N THR A 109 -5.94 -8.87 -2.72
CA THR A 109 -6.93 -9.94 -2.91
C THR A 109 -7.90 -10.11 -1.74
N TYR A 110 -7.54 -9.62 -0.55
CA TYR A 110 -8.37 -9.70 0.65
C TYR A 110 -9.35 -8.53 0.78
N PHE A 111 -9.27 -7.54 -0.10
CA PHE A 111 -10.20 -6.42 -0.09
C PHE A 111 -11.55 -6.81 -0.70
N SER A 112 -12.64 -6.37 -0.08
CA SER A 112 -13.99 -6.47 -0.61
C SER A 112 -14.56 -5.09 -0.92
N LYS A 113 -15.32 -4.97 -2.01
CA LYS A 113 -15.96 -3.71 -2.41
C LYS A 113 -17.12 -3.39 -1.45
N VAL A 114 -17.24 -2.13 -1.02
CA VAL A 114 -18.25 -1.69 -0.04
C VAL A 114 -19.22 -0.64 -0.55
N ASN A 115 -18.96 -0.02 -1.72
CA ASN A 115 -19.93 0.81 -2.42
C ASN A 115 -19.67 0.89 -3.94
N GLU A 116 -20.66 1.38 -4.69
CA GLU A 116 -20.69 1.47 -6.16
C GLU A 116 -20.79 2.91 -6.69
#